data_AF-A0A8K0S131-F1
#
_entry.id   AF-A0A8K0S131-F1
#
_cell.length_a   1.000
_cell.length_b   1.000
_cell.length_c   1.000
_cell.angle_alpha   90.00
_cell.angle_beta   90.00
_cell.angle_gamma   90.00
#
_symmetry.space_group_name_H-M   'P 1'
#
loop_
_entity.id
_entity.type
_entity.pdbx_description
1 polymer ?
#
loop_
_entity_poly.entity_id
_entity_poly.type
_entity_poly.pdbx_seq_one_letter_code
_entity_poly.pdbx_strand_id
1 'polypeptide(L)'
;MSSNGVQDAPTGDYQEDSYVSRPGQKEQPVPVQSDSDRVDDPIDAEQADTDAQLERDDKDAIDESNIIEERTRGATQPGGTYTEPGDEEGLPSDNGRSSNY
;
A
#
# COMPACT_ATOMS: atom_id res chain seq x y z
N MET A 1 -38.82 17.20 -35.55
CA MET A 1 -38.08 15.93 -35.43
C MET A 1 -38.51 15.31 -34.11
N SER A 2 -39.26 14.20 -34.15
CA SER A 2 -39.76 13.53 -32.94
C SER A 2 -38.76 12.45 -32.54
N SER A 3 -38.06 12.65 -31.42
CA SER A 3 -37.07 11.72 -30.89
C SER A 3 -37.77 10.61 -30.09
N ASN A 4 -38.30 9.59 -30.78
CA ASN A 4 -38.87 8.38 -30.16
C ASN A 4 -37.79 7.35 -29.78
N GLY A 5 -36.66 7.79 -29.20
CA GLY A 5 -35.49 6.93 -28.94
C GLY A 5 -35.10 6.77 -27.48
N VAL A 6 -35.79 7.43 -26.53
CA VAL A 6 -35.37 7.48 -25.11
C VAL A 6 -36.25 6.60 -24.20
N GLN A 7 -37.28 5.94 -24.75
CA GLN A 7 -38.25 5.19 -23.93
C GLN A 7 -37.97 3.69 -23.80
N ASP A 8 -36.91 3.16 -24.42
CA ASP A 8 -36.61 1.73 -24.46
C ASP A 8 -35.13 1.42 -24.15
N ALA A 9 -34.47 2.30 -23.38
CA ALA A 9 -33.19 1.95 -22.77
C ALA A 9 -33.50 1.31 -21.40
N PRO A 10 -32.95 0.12 -21.09
CA PRO A 10 -33.08 -0.44 -19.75
C PRO A 10 -32.53 0.57 -18.74
N THR A 11 -33.22 0.76 -17.62
CA THR A 11 -32.88 1.75 -16.58
C THR A 11 -31.53 1.51 -15.90
N GLY A 12 -30.83 0.42 -16.23
CA GLY A 12 -29.58 0.01 -15.59
C GLY A 12 -29.79 -0.78 -14.30
N ASP A 13 -31.01 -0.81 -13.78
CA ASP A 13 -31.41 -1.63 -12.63
C ASP A 13 -31.60 -3.08 -13.07
N TYR A 14 -30.50 -3.81 -13.22
CA TYR A 14 -30.50 -5.25 -13.46
C TYR A 14 -30.12 -5.95 -12.16
N GLN A 15 -31.04 -6.73 -11.61
CA GLN A 15 -30.82 -7.59 -10.45
C GLN A 15 -30.58 -9.02 -10.93
N GLU A 16 -29.46 -9.62 -10.56
CA GLU A 16 -29.10 -10.98 -10.92
C GLU A 16 -28.67 -11.72 -9.66
N ASP A 17 -29.38 -12.78 -9.28
CA ASP A 17 -29.09 -13.53 -8.06
C ASP A 17 -28.66 -14.99 -8.33
N SER A 18 -28.23 -15.28 -9.56
CA SER A 18 -27.88 -16.65 -9.98
C SER A 18 -26.58 -17.15 -9.33
N TYR A 19 -25.70 -16.22 -8.94
CA TYR A 19 -24.46 -16.48 -8.21
C TYR A 19 -24.63 -16.54 -6.68
N VAL A 20 -25.82 -16.25 -6.14
CA VAL A 20 -26.08 -16.23 -4.71
C VAL A 20 -25.93 -17.62 -4.10
N SER A 21 -25.41 -17.66 -2.88
CA SER A 21 -25.23 -18.93 -2.16
C SER A 21 -26.55 -19.66 -1.94
N ARG A 22 -26.58 -20.93 -2.34
CA ARG A 22 -27.75 -21.81 -2.21
C ARG A 22 -28.13 -22.02 -0.73
N PRO A 23 -29.38 -22.41 -0.43
CA PRO A 23 -29.77 -22.84 0.91
C PRO A 23 -28.83 -23.94 1.44
N GLY A 24 -28.32 -23.79 2.66
CA GLY A 24 -27.31 -24.67 3.27
C GLY A 24 -25.84 -24.41 2.87
N GLN A 25 -25.60 -23.51 1.91
CA GLN A 25 -24.26 -22.98 1.60
C GLN A 25 -24.02 -21.60 2.23
N LYS A 26 -25.08 -20.97 2.79
CA LYS A 26 -24.99 -19.66 3.44
C LYS A 26 -24.15 -19.66 4.73
N GLU A 27 -23.91 -20.84 5.32
CA GLU A 27 -23.06 -21.02 6.51
C GLU A 27 -21.59 -21.34 6.16
N GLN A 28 -21.24 -21.41 4.87
CA GLN A 28 -19.85 -21.65 4.42
C GLN A 28 -18.96 -20.43 4.72
N PRO A 29 -17.63 -20.57 4.78
CA PRO A 29 -16.72 -19.50 5.19
C PRO A 29 -16.84 -18.19 4.40
N VAL A 30 -17.27 -18.25 3.14
CA VAL A 30 -17.48 -17.06 2.30
C VAL A 30 -18.80 -17.24 1.52
N PRO A 31 -19.95 -16.86 2.09
CA PRO A 31 -21.22 -16.89 1.39
C PRO A 31 -21.36 -15.65 0.51
N VAL A 32 -21.88 -15.85 -0.69
CA VAL A 32 -22.22 -14.78 -1.64
C VAL A 32 -23.66 -14.36 -1.42
N GLN A 33 -23.89 -13.06 -1.24
CA GLN A 33 -25.17 -12.42 -0.97
C GLN A 33 -25.84 -11.92 -2.27
N SER A 34 -27.15 -11.64 -2.23
CA SER A 34 -27.90 -11.11 -3.37
C SER A 34 -27.59 -9.64 -3.64
N ASP A 35 -27.88 -9.18 -4.86
CA ASP A 35 -27.69 -7.77 -5.26
C ASP A 35 -28.50 -6.80 -4.38
N SER A 36 -29.62 -7.27 -3.86
CA SER A 36 -30.56 -6.46 -3.07
C SER A 36 -30.37 -6.61 -1.56
N ASP A 37 -29.46 -7.49 -1.12
CA ASP A 37 -29.15 -7.64 0.30
C ASP A 37 -28.41 -6.40 0.81
N ARG A 38 -28.79 -5.95 2.01
CA ARG A 38 -28.08 -4.87 2.69
C ARG A 38 -26.70 -5.39 3.12
N VAL A 39 -25.65 -4.76 2.60
CA VAL A 39 -24.29 -4.95 3.10
C VAL A 39 -24.12 -4.06 4.33
N ASP A 40 -23.67 -4.67 5.43
CA ASP A 40 -23.29 -3.91 6.62
C ASP A 40 -21.99 -3.16 6.35
N ASP A 41 -22.06 -1.83 6.43
CA ASP A 41 -20.87 -0.99 6.45
C ASP A 41 -20.33 -1.00 7.89
N PRO A 42 -19.10 -1.50 8.12
CA PRO A 42 -18.50 -1.49 9.46
C PRO A 42 -18.16 -0.08 9.94
N ILE A 43 -18.23 0.94 9.08
CA ILE A 43 -17.96 2.33 9.42
C ILE A 43 -19.25 3.02 9.87
N ASP A 44 -19.17 3.68 11.03
CA ASP A 44 -20.23 4.56 11.52
C ASP A 44 -20.35 5.79 10.60
N ALA A 45 -21.52 5.96 9.99
CA ALA A 45 -21.79 7.07 9.07
C ALA A 45 -21.61 8.45 9.72
N GLU A 46 -21.78 8.58 11.04
CA GLU A 46 -21.54 9.83 11.77
C GLU A 46 -20.04 10.13 11.96
N GLN A 47 -19.18 9.12 11.83
CA GLN A 47 -17.72 9.25 11.90
C GLN A 47 -17.05 9.23 10.52
N ALA A 48 -17.75 8.74 9.49
CA ALA A 48 -17.30 8.68 8.11
C ALA A 48 -17.35 10.06 7.41
N ASP A 49 -16.73 11.07 8.03
CA ASP A 49 -16.68 12.43 7.50
C ASP A 49 -15.37 12.67 6.72
N THR A 50 -15.48 12.62 5.40
CA THR A 50 -14.35 12.84 4.49
C THR A 50 -13.80 14.27 4.57
N ASP A 51 -14.64 15.26 4.88
CA ASP A 51 -14.21 16.66 5.01
C ASP A 51 -13.35 16.82 6.27
N ALA A 52 -13.78 16.21 7.38
CA ALA A 52 -13.00 16.19 8.63
C ALA A 52 -11.68 15.40 8.50
N GLN A 53 -11.66 14.33 7.69
CA GLN A 53 -10.43 13.60 7.40
C GLN A 53 -9.45 14.44 6.58
N LEU A 54 -9.91 15.07 5.49
CA LEU A 54 -9.08 15.93 4.65
C LEU A 54 -8.49 17.11 5.44
N GLU A 55 -9.27 17.71 6.35
CA GLU A 55 -8.80 18.84 7.17
C GLU A 55 -7.69 18.45 8.16
N ARG A 56 -7.62 17.18 8.58
CA ARG A 56 -6.50 16.65 9.38
C ARG A 56 -5.30 16.36 8.51
N ASP A 57 -5.51 15.70 7.37
CA ASP A 57 -4.45 15.36 6.42
C ASP A 57 -3.73 16.63 5.94
N ASP A 58 -4.46 17.72 5.66
CA ASP A 58 -3.88 19.01 5.27
C ASP A 58 -3.03 19.64 6.39
N LYS A 59 -3.43 19.48 7.66
CA LYS A 59 -2.64 19.97 8.80
C LYS A 59 -1.37 19.14 8.99
N ASP A 60 -1.51 17.83 8.96
CA ASP A 60 -0.39 16.90 9.16
C ASP A 60 0.62 16.98 8.00
N ALA A 61 0.16 17.23 6.78
CA ALA A 61 1.02 17.42 5.61
C ALA A 61 1.88 18.70 5.68
N ILE A 62 1.39 19.74 6.37
CA ILE A 62 2.10 21.01 6.57
C ILE A 62 2.95 20.99 7.84
N ASP A 63 2.74 20.03 8.76
CA ASP A 63 3.46 19.96 10.03
C ASP A 63 4.93 19.58 9.85
N GLU A 64 5.80 20.59 9.88
CA GLU A 64 7.24 20.43 9.83
C GLU A 64 7.84 19.84 11.12
N SER A 65 7.08 19.72 12.22
CA SER A 65 7.61 19.21 13.50
C SER A 65 8.04 17.74 13.44
N ASN A 66 7.51 16.98 12.47
CA ASN A 66 7.88 15.59 12.20
C ASN A 66 9.06 15.48 11.21
N ILE A 67 9.59 16.60 10.71
CA ILE A 67 10.74 16.62 9.80
C ILE A 67 12.04 16.55 10.63
N ILE A 68 12.85 15.55 10.33
CA ILE A 68 14.22 15.45 10.84
C ILE A 68 15.14 16.42 10.08
N GLU A 69 15.83 17.30 10.81
CA GLU A 69 16.72 18.32 10.22
C GLU A 69 18.04 17.73 9.65
N GLU A 70 18.37 16.50 10.02
CA GLU A 70 19.60 15.83 9.63
C GLU A 70 19.37 14.63 8.70
N ARG A 71 20.43 14.27 7.96
CA ARG A 71 20.41 13.05 7.15
C ARG A 71 20.56 11.84 8.09
N THR A 72 19.57 10.93 8.09
CA THR A 72 19.58 9.69 8.89
C THR A 72 20.75 8.74 8.62
N ARG A 73 21.47 8.92 7.51
CA ARG A 73 22.63 8.11 7.17
C ARG A 73 23.87 8.67 7.88
N GLY A 74 23.90 8.50 9.20
CA GLY A 74 25.11 8.69 9.99
C GLY A 74 26.19 7.70 9.54
N ALA A 75 27.44 8.16 9.46
CA ALA A 75 28.63 7.39 9.10
C ALA A 75 28.94 7.20 7.60
N THR A 76 28.78 8.22 6.77
CA THR A 76 29.80 8.38 5.70
C THR A 76 31.10 8.75 6.40
N GLN A 77 32.13 7.90 6.27
CA GLN A 77 33.45 8.30 6.73
C GLN A 77 33.87 9.59 6.01
N PRO A 78 34.64 10.49 6.67
CA PRO A 78 35.11 11.72 6.06
C PRO A 78 35.68 11.50 4.65
N GLY A 79 35.55 12.49 3.77
CA GLY A 79 36.17 12.41 2.44
C GLY A 79 37.65 12.08 2.55
N GLY A 80 38.11 11.05 1.86
CA GLY A 80 39.50 10.56 1.91
C GLY A 80 39.76 9.39 2.86
N THR A 81 38.77 8.90 3.61
CA THR A 81 38.96 7.73 4.49
C THR A 81 38.87 6.39 3.75
N TYR A 82 38.21 6.36 2.59
CA TYR A 82 38.26 5.22 1.67
C TYR A 82 39.52 5.35 0.82
N THR A 83 40.55 4.59 1.17
CA THR A 83 41.81 4.49 0.40
C THR A 83 41.93 3.06 -0.12
N GLU A 84 42.35 2.91 -1.38
CA GLU A 84 42.66 1.58 -1.92
C GLU A 84 43.83 0.97 -1.12
N PRO A 85 43.72 -0.29 -0.67
CA PRO A 85 44.84 -0.93 0.00
C PRO A 85 46.04 -0.99 -0.94
N GLY A 86 47.23 -0.76 -0.38
CA GLY A 86 48.47 -0.90 -1.13
C GLY A 86 48.65 -2.32 -1.67
N ASP A 87 49.49 -2.47 -2.67
CA ASP A 87 49.83 -3.73 -3.33
C ASP A 87 50.38 -4.81 -2.37
N GLU A 88 50.85 -4.40 -1.19
CA GLU A 88 51.34 -5.29 -0.12
C GLU A 88 50.36 -5.38 1.08
N GLU A 89 49.29 -4.60 1.10
CA GLU A 89 48.35 -4.52 2.23
C GLU A 89 47.34 -5.68 2.19
N GLY A 90 47.34 -6.51 3.23
CA GLY A 90 46.49 -7.70 3.33
C GLY A 90 47.08 -8.95 2.66
N LEU A 91 48.23 -8.84 2.01
CA LEU A 91 48.99 -10.01 1.57
C LEU A 91 49.76 -10.63 2.76
N PRO A 92 49.80 -11.96 2.87
CA PRO A 92 50.65 -12.62 3.86
C PRO A 92 52.13 -12.34 3.57
N SER A 93 52.96 -12.29 4.62
CA SER A 93 54.41 -12.08 4.47
C SER A 93 55.02 -13.11 3.52
N ASP A 94 55.74 -12.65 2.49
CA ASP A 94 56.51 -13.54 1.62
C ASP A 94 57.74 -14.08 2.36
N ASN A 95 57.51 -15.16 3.11
CA ASN A 95 58.54 -15.93 3.79
C ASN A 95 59.02 -17.13 2.94
N GLY A 96 58.73 -17.12 1.62
CA GLY A 96 59.05 -18.22 0.71
C GLY A 96 58.32 -19.53 1.04
N ARG A 97 57.27 -19.49 1.87
CA ARG A 97 56.45 -20.66 2.20
C ARG A 97 55.02 -20.40 1.74
N SER A 98 54.49 -21.33 0.96
CA SER A 98 53.06 -21.35 0.62
C SER A 98 52.21 -21.39 1.90
N SER A 99 51.18 -20.56 1.98
CA SER A 99 50.19 -20.60 3.04
C SER A 99 49.49 -21.96 3.05
N ASN A 100 49.68 -22.74 4.09
CA ASN A 100 48.88 -23.94 4.32
C ASN A 100 47.63 -23.51 5.08
N TYR A 101 46.46 -23.69 4.46
CA TYR A 101 45.16 -23.67 5.15
C TYR A 101 45.07 -24.83 6.15
#